data_AF-A0A842VU24-F1
#
_entry.id   AF-A0A842VU24-F1
#
_cell.length_a   1.000
_cell.length_b   1.000
_cell.length_c   1.000
_cell.angle_alpha   90.00
_cell.angle_beta   90.00
_cell.angle_gamma   90.00
#
_symmetry.space_group_name_H-M   'P 1'
#
loop_
_entity.id
_entity.type
_entity.pdbx_description
1 polymer ?
#
loop_
_entity_poly.entity_id
_entity_poly.type
_entity_poly.pdbx_seq_one_letter_code
_entity_poly.pdbx_strand_id
1 'polypeptide(L)'
;MIRNDIGLSRLFLALKASKKFIKAKINIDPSDLISIISFGNRVNKICQFTNDEEILVESLDNVKISGKGNLNDALVYGMQMLSTEMRKIGGKVHRIFILTDNKLNKDEEKLLNLANIAKGLNIYVDACQIGKTVNYSKSILKRISQFTGGDYGFFNNPEATINSGKSFASKKTIIKSNGYISFEKKEKAAPLLSKIALPLRRPNFMEIRLMMRNGNTEQKKCAICHSAKAPLTGADFFSEGRYCPSCDRPIHLSCAAMWAKKSSPEKRNIFRCPFCYFLVKIPLSAVSLVSKKKDNSKNKIEILETINTTKMKRIPAEEINKINASCSYCHNIFVGEYQVFKCENCGSYYHEPCLQKVFKEIGACRYCGYKITSK
;
A
#
# COMPACT_ATOMS: atom_id res chain seq x y z
N MET A 1 -4.16 -17.99 -16.04
CA MET A 1 -3.21 -19.13 -15.94
C MET A 1 -3.87 -20.52 -16.07
N ILE A 2 -5.17 -20.70 -15.78
CA ILE A 2 -5.86 -22.03 -15.85
C ILE A 2 -6.04 -22.53 -17.29
N ARG A 3 -6.16 -21.62 -18.26
CA ARG A 3 -6.51 -21.95 -19.65
C ARG A 3 -5.49 -22.88 -20.29
N ASN A 4 -6.00 -23.85 -21.05
CA ASN A 4 -5.22 -24.79 -21.87
C ASN A 4 -5.32 -24.45 -23.37
N ASP A 5 -5.50 -23.17 -23.69
CA ASP A 5 -5.84 -22.76 -25.04
C ASP A 5 -4.66 -22.91 -26.01
N ILE A 6 -3.43 -23.05 -25.53
CA ILE A 6 -2.22 -23.29 -26.32
C ILE A 6 -1.75 -24.76 -26.20
N GLY A 7 -2.68 -25.70 -26.00
CA GLY A 7 -2.40 -27.14 -25.89
C GLY A 7 -2.01 -27.58 -24.48
N LEU A 8 -1.17 -26.80 -23.80
CA LEU A 8 -0.80 -27.02 -22.40
C LEU A 8 -1.36 -25.92 -21.49
N SER A 9 -1.45 -26.21 -20.20
CA SER A 9 -1.80 -25.21 -19.20
C SER A 9 -0.79 -24.06 -19.22
N ARG A 10 -1.29 -22.82 -19.28
CA ARG A 10 -0.42 -21.64 -19.23
C ARG A 10 0.42 -21.58 -17.96
N LEU A 11 -0.08 -22.09 -16.83
CA LEU A 11 0.72 -22.21 -15.62
C LEU A 11 1.88 -23.18 -15.83
N PHE A 12 1.62 -24.36 -16.37
CA PHE A 12 2.66 -25.35 -16.64
C PHE A 12 3.77 -24.78 -17.54
N LEU A 13 3.39 -24.06 -18.59
CA LEU A 13 4.33 -23.39 -19.48
C LEU A 13 5.13 -22.30 -18.78
N ALA A 14 4.50 -21.49 -17.95
CA ALA A 14 5.20 -20.49 -17.14
C ALA A 14 6.19 -21.14 -16.16
N LEU A 15 5.82 -22.24 -15.50
CA LEU A 15 6.72 -22.96 -14.59
C LEU A 15 7.92 -23.54 -15.34
N LYS A 16 7.71 -24.15 -16.52
CA LYS A 16 8.81 -24.65 -17.37
C LYS A 16 9.72 -23.52 -17.88
N ALA A 17 9.15 -22.39 -18.28
CA ALA A 17 9.91 -21.20 -18.66
C ALA A 17 10.73 -20.63 -17.50
N SER A 18 10.14 -20.53 -16.30
CA SER A 18 10.83 -20.12 -15.08
C SER A 18 11.99 -21.06 -14.72
N LYS A 19 11.80 -22.38 -14.80
CA LYS A 19 12.87 -23.36 -14.59
C LYS A 19 14.01 -23.15 -15.59
N LYS A 20 13.70 -22.99 -16.90
CA LYS A 20 14.74 -22.69 -17.91
C LYS A 20 15.45 -21.35 -17.66
N PHE A 21 14.74 -20.33 -17.21
CA PHE A 21 15.32 -19.04 -16.84
C PHE A 21 16.31 -19.20 -15.68
N ILE A 22 15.92 -19.88 -14.60
CA ILE A 22 16.77 -20.09 -13.41
C ILE A 22 18.07 -20.79 -13.79
N LYS A 23 17.97 -21.94 -14.47
CA LYS A 23 19.13 -22.70 -14.94
C LYS A 23 20.04 -21.87 -15.82
N ALA A 24 19.47 -21.19 -16.82
CA ALA A 24 20.27 -20.35 -17.71
C ALA A 24 20.92 -19.18 -16.97
N LYS A 25 20.24 -18.58 -15.99
CA LYS A 25 20.75 -17.42 -15.26
C LYS A 25 21.92 -17.78 -14.36
N ILE A 26 21.80 -18.87 -13.59
CA ILE A 26 22.86 -19.38 -12.71
C ILE A 26 24.05 -19.87 -13.54
N ASN A 27 23.81 -20.52 -14.69
CA ASN A 27 24.88 -20.94 -15.59
C ASN A 27 25.65 -19.76 -16.21
N ILE A 28 24.97 -18.64 -16.49
CA ILE A 28 25.63 -17.43 -16.99
C ILE A 28 26.47 -16.77 -15.87
N ASP A 29 25.95 -16.73 -14.64
CA ASP A 29 26.64 -16.15 -13.50
C ASP A 29 26.17 -16.79 -12.18
N PRO A 30 26.99 -17.65 -11.56
CA PRO A 30 26.67 -18.32 -10.29
C PRO A 30 26.49 -17.38 -9.09
N SER A 31 26.87 -16.10 -9.23
CA SER A 31 26.69 -15.07 -8.18
C SER A 31 25.34 -14.35 -8.27
N ASP A 32 24.55 -14.61 -9.32
CA ASP A 32 23.20 -14.07 -9.46
C ASP A 32 22.27 -14.67 -8.39
N LEU A 33 21.55 -13.79 -7.69
CA LEU A 33 20.58 -14.18 -6.68
C LEU A 33 19.17 -14.05 -7.27
N ILE A 34 18.37 -15.10 -7.12
CA ILE A 34 17.00 -15.15 -7.63
C ILE A 34 16.06 -15.34 -6.44
N SER A 35 14.93 -14.63 -6.47
CA SER A 35 13.81 -14.85 -5.56
C SER A 35 12.55 -15.08 -6.36
N ILE A 36 11.66 -15.93 -5.84
CA ILE A 36 10.43 -16.33 -6.52
C ILE A 36 9.24 -15.85 -5.72
N ILE A 37 8.35 -15.12 -6.40
CA ILE A 37 7.06 -14.68 -5.87
C ILE A 37 5.94 -15.23 -6.75
N SER A 38 4.83 -15.65 -6.14
CA SER A 38 3.58 -15.87 -6.86
C SER A 38 2.60 -14.76 -6.55
N PHE A 39 1.76 -14.45 -7.53
CA PHE A 39 0.68 -13.50 -7.34
C PHE A 39 -0.62 -14.04 -7.93
N GLY A 40 -1.63 -14.09 -7.09
CA GLY A 40 -2.98 -14.52 -7.40
C GLY A 40 -3.94 -13.66 -6.57
N ASN A 41 -4.79 -14.31 -5.78
CA ASN A 41 -5.61 -13.64 -4.76
C ASN A 41 -4.77 -12.88 -3.74
N ARG A 42 -3.54 -13.35 -3.50
CA ARG A 42 -2.53 -12.72 -2.66
C ARG A 42 -1.17 -12.82 -3.35
N VAL A 43 -0.24 -11.99 -2.92
CA VAL A 43 1.17 -12.12 -3.28
C VAL A 43 1.84 -12.95 -2.20
N ASN A 44 2.48 -14.04 -2.59
CA ASN A 44 3.19 -14.94 -1.68
C ASN A 44 4.65 -15.02 -2.10
N LYS A 45 5.56 -14.87 -1.13
CA LYS A 45 6.97 -15.21 -1.33
C LYS A 45 7.10 -16.72 -1.30
N ILE A 46 7.55 -17.31 -2.40
CA ILE A 46 7.76 -18.75 -2.53
C ILE A 46 9.18 -19.09 -2.09
N CYS A 47 10.16 -18.35 -2.61
CA CYS A 47 11.57 -18.54 -2.30
C CYS A 47 12.24 -17.18 -2.05
N GLN A 48 13.11 -17.11 -1.04
CA GLN A 48 13.95 -15.94 -0.79
C GLN A 48 15.10 -15.83 -1.81
N PHE A 49 15.86 -14.75 -1.78
CA PHE A 49 17.04 -14.64 -2.64
C PHE A 49 18.04 -15.74 -2.31
N THR A 50 18.37 -16.55 -3.31
CA THR A 50 19.38 -17.61 -3.27
C THR A 50 19.96 -17.79 -4.68
N ASN A 51 21.15 -18.38 -4.77
CA ASN A 51 21.75 -18.86 -6.02
C ASN A 51 21.71 -20.40 -6.12
N ASP A 52 21.11 -21.07 -5.16
CA ASP A 52 20.90 -22.52 -5.17
C ASP A 52 19.82 -22.89 -6.19
N GLU A 53 20.23 -23.54 -7.28
CA GLU A 53 19.35 -23.96 -8.38
C GLU A 53 18.28 -24.95 -7.91
N GLU A 54 18.66 -25.93 -7.07
CA GLU A 54 17.78 -27.02 -6.66
C GLU A 54 16.63 -26.46 -5.82
N ILE A 55 16.95 -25.64 -4.81
CA ILE A 55 15.97 -24.97 -3.96
C ILE A 55 15.02 -24.12 -4.81
N LEU A 56 15.54 -23.38 -5.80
CA LEU A 56 14.72 -22.54 -6.67
C LEU A 56 13.77 -23.37 -7.55
N VAL A 57 14.28 -24.45 -8.15
CA VAL A 57 13.51 -25.32 -9.05
C VAL A 57 12.43 -26.09 -8.30
N GLU A 58 12.75 -26.64 -7.12
CA GLU A 58 11.79 -27.36 -6.26
C GLU A 58 10.71 -26.42 -5.72
N SER A 59 11.07 -25.19 -5.36
CA SER A 59 10.10 -24.22 -4.85
C SER A 59 8.98 -23.90 -5.85
N LEU A 60 9.23 -24.06 -7.16
CA LEU A 60 8.23 -23.87 -8.20
C LEU A 60 7.17 -24.98 -8.28
N ASP A 61 7.44 -26.17 -7.75
CA ASP A 61 6.51 -27.30 -7.86
C ASP A 61 5.28 -27.14 -6.96
N ASN A 62 5.39 -26.31 -5.92
CA ASN A 62 4.30 -26.00 -5.00
C ASN A 62 3.38 -24.85 -5.48
N VAL A 63 3.64 -24.27 -6.65
CA VAL A 63 2.91 -23.09 -7.13
C VAL A 63 1.54 -23.48 -7.66
N LYS A 64 0.50 -23.00 -6.98
CA LYS A 64 -0.91 -23.22 -7.34
C LYS A 64 -1.59 -21.94 -7.77
N ILE A 65 -2.59 -22.07 -8.64
CA ILE A 65 -3.41 -20.94 -9.09
C ILE A 65 -4.33 -20.53 -7.94
N SER A 66 -4.37 -19.23 -7.63
CA SER A 66 -5.31 -18.66 -6.67
C SER A 66 -5.98 -17.40 -7.23
N GLY A 67 -7.30 -17.46 -7.41
CA GLY A 67 -8.17 -16.42 -8.01
C GLY A 67 -7.52 -15.40 -8.98
N LYS A 68 -7.76 -14.10 -8.80
CA LYS A 68 -7.34 -13.06 -9.78
C LYS A 68 -6.08 -12.34 -9.30
N GLY A 69 -5.01 -12.47 -10.08
CA GLY A 69 -3.73 -11.80 -9.82
C GLY A 69 -3.82 -10.28 -9.80
N ASN A 70 -3.26 -9.65 -8.76
CA ASN A 70 -3.06 -8.20 -8.69
C ASN A 70 -1.59 -7.85 -9.00
N LEU A 71 -1.35 -7.29 -10.19
CA LEU A 71 0.01 -6.95 -10.62
C LEU A 71 0.63 -5.81 -9.82
N ASN A 72 -0.19 -4.84 -9.39
CA ASN A 72 0.28 -3.71 -8.61
C ASN A 72 0.97 -4.18 -7.33
N ASP A 73 0.28 -5.05 -6.58
CA ASP A 73 0.79 -5.54 -5.31
C ASP A 73 2.02 -6.43 -5.51
N ALA A 74 2.06 -7.23 -6.59
CA ALA A 74 3.19 -8.07 -6.93
C ALA A 74 4.45 -7.26 -7.25
N LEU A 75 4.31 -6.22 -8.08
CA LEU A 75 5.40 -5.30 -8.41
C LEU A 75 5.91 -4.56 -7.18
N VAL A 76 5.00 -4.06 -6.35
CA VAL A 76 5.34 -3.41 -5.09
C VAL A 76 6.13 -4.35 -4.19
N TYR A 77 5.66 -5.58 -4.02
CA TYR A 77 6.31 -6.59 -3.19
C TYR A 77 7.72 -6.93 -3.71
N GLY A 78 7.86 -7.15 -5.03
CA GLY A 78 9.15 -7.41 -5.67
C GLY A 78 10.14 -6.25 -5.51
N MET A 79 9.69 -5.01 -5.71
CA MET A 79 10.51 -3.82 -5.50
C MET A 79 10.98 -3.66 -4.04
N GLN A 80 10.13 -4.00 -3.06
CA GLN A 80 10.54 -3.98 -1.66
C GLN A 80 11.58 -5.04 -1.33
N MET A 81 11.45 -6.24 -1.90
CA MET A 81 12.45 -7.29 -1.75
C MET A 81 13.80 -6.84 -2.33
N LEU A 82 13.80 -6.30 -3.55
CA LEU A 82 15.00 -5.75 -4.17
C LEU A 82 15.58 -4.58 -3.37
N SER A 83 14.74 -3.67 -2.85
CA SER A 83 15.21 -2.54 -2.03
C SER A 83 15.90 -2.96 -0.73
N THR A 84 15.58 -4.14 -0.21
CA THR A 84 16.23 -4.71 0.96
C THR A 84 17.63 -5.24 0.59
N GLU A 85 17.75 -5.88 -0.57
CA GLU A 85 19.03 -6.40 -1.08
C GLU A 85 19.96 -5.29 -1.61
N MET A 86 19.42 -4.26 -2.26
CA MET A 86 20.16 -3.06 -2.71
C MET A 86 20.99 -2.41 -1.61
N ARG A 87 20.57 -2.54 -0.34
CA ARG A 87 21.28 -1.97 0.82
C ARG A 87 22.45 -2.82 1.27
N LYS A 88 22.40 -4.13 0.98
CA LYS A 88 23.42 -5.09 1.38
C LYS A 88 24.52 -5.18 0.34
N ILE A 89 24.15 -5.12 -0.94
CA ILE A 89 25.04 -5.40 -2.06
C ILE A 89 24.95 -4.26 -3.08
N GLY A 90 26.00 -3.45 -3.16
CA GLY A 90 26.18 -2.47 -4.23
C GLY A 90 26.64 -3.11 -5.54
N GLY A 91 26.40 -2.45 -6.66
CA GLY A 91 26.97 -2.84 -7.97
C GLY A 91 26.28 -3.98 -8.71
N LYS A 92 25.21 -4.57 -8.16
CA LYS A 92 24.38 -5.56 -8.89
C LYS A 92 23.28 -4.87 -9.71
N VAL A 93 22.86 -5.52 -10.80
CA VAL A 93 21.70 -5.08 -11.59
C VAL A 93 20.43 -5.67 -10.98
N HIS A 94 19.47 -4.81 -10.66
CA HIS A 94 18.20 -5.22 -10.07
C HIS A 94 17.14 -5.41 -11.15
N ARG A 95 16.50 -6.57 -11.16
CA ARG A 95 15.58 -6.98 -12.23
C ARG A 95 14.36 -7.68 -11.65
N ILE A 96 13.19 -7.39 -12.21
CA ILE A 96 11.93 -8.11 -11.97
C ILE A 96 11.51 -8.76 -13.27
N PHE A 97 11.38 -10.08 -13.29
CA PHE A 97 10.87 -10.83 -14.44
C PHE A 97 9.45 -11.32 -14.16
N ILE A 98 8.49 -10.90 -14.99
CA ILE A 98 7.06 -11.17 -14.82
C ILE A 98 6.61 -12.20 -15.86
N LEU A 99 6.08 -13.33 -15.42
CA LEU A 99 5.38 -14.28 -16.29
C LEU A 99 3.89 -14.25 -16.00
N THR A 100 3.07 -13.98 -17.02
CA THR A 100 1.61 -13.86 -16.83
C THR A 100 0.84 -14.08 -18.12
N ASP A 101 -0.45 -14.40 -18.00
CA ASP A 101 -1.36 -14.40 -19.15
C ASP A 101 -2.14 -13.09 -19.31
N ASN A 102 -1.75 -12.05 -18.56
CA ASN A 102 -2.29 -10.69 -18.61
C ASN A 102 -3.82 -10.60 -18.37
N LYS A 103 -4.41 -11.64 -17.78
CA LYS A 103 -5.79 -11.64 -17.27
C LYS A 103 -5.79 -11.27 -15.79
N LEU A 104 -5.41 -10.02 -15.52
CA LEU A 104 -5.11 -9.52 -14.18
C LEU A 104 -6.06 -8.39 -13.77
N ASN A 105 -6.21 -8.21 -12.46
CA ASN A 105 -6.72 -6.96 -11.91
C ASN A 105 -5.58 -5.94 -11.99
N LYS A 106 -5.79 -4.88 -12.78
CA LYS A 106 -4.80 -3.82 -12.97
C LYS A 106 -5.46 -2.46 -12.87
N ASP A 107 -4.73 -1.56 -12.22
CA ASP A 107 -4.96 -0.12 -12.24
C ASP A 107 -3.80 0.45 -13.04
N GLU A 108 -4.07 0.90 -14.26
CA GLU A 108 -3.02 1.27 -15.21
C GLU A 108 -2.25 2.52 -14.77
N GLU A 109 -2.93 3.49 -14.15
CA GLU A 109 -2.29 4.69 -13.62
C GLU A 109 -1.33 4.33 -12.49
N LYS A 110 -1.80 3.48 -11.55
CA LYS A 110 -0.95 2.99 -10.47
C LYS A 110 0.24 2.18 -10.99
N LEU A 111 0.05 1.35 -12.00
CA LEU A 111 1.15 0.58 -12.62
C LEU A 111 2.21 1.48 -13.27
N LEU A 112 1.80 2.55 -13.97
CA LEU A 112 2.73 3.51 -14.55
C LEU A 112 3.50 4.29 -13.47
N ASN A 113 2.83 4.65 -12.38
CA ASN A 113 3.50 5.24 -11.22
C ASN A 113 4.51 4.27 -10.58
N LEU A 114 4.21 2.97 -10.52
CA LEU A 114 5.15 1.95 -10.07
C LEU A 114 6.31 1.76 -11.04
N ALA A 115 6.08 1.82 -12.34
CA ALA A 115 7.14 1.79 -13.36
C ALA A 115 8.08 3.00 -13.24
N ASN A 116 7.55 4.19 -12.96
CA ASN A 116 8.33 5.38 -12.64
C ASN A 116 9.21 5.18 -11.41
N ILE A 117 8.68 4.55 -10.35
CA ILE A 117 9.45 4.25 -9.15
C ILE A 117 10.53 3.19 -9.44
N ALA A 118 10.21 2.14 -10.19
CA ALA A 118 11.16 1.11 -10.59
C ALA A 118 12.31 1.69 -11.43
N LYS A 119 11.99 2.49 -12.45
CA LYS A 119 12.96 3.25 -13.26
C LYS A 119 13.80 4.16 -12.37
N GLY A 120 13.14 4.84 -11.43
CA GLY A 120 13.79 5.58 -10.36
C GLY A 120 14.84 4.69 -9.71
N LEU A 121 14.46 3.62 -9.03
CA LEU A 121 15.36 2.71 -8.32
C LEU A 121 16.33 1.91 -9.21
N ASN A 122 16.45 2.20 -10.51
CA ASN A 122 17.24 1.46 -11.50
C ASN A 122 16.89 -0.05 -11.53
N ILE A 123 15.61 -0.36 -11.41
CA ILE A 123 15.05 -1.71 -11.50
C ILE A 123 14.48 -1.90 -12.91
N TYR A 124 15.03 -2.88 -13.62
CA TYR A 124 14.52 -3.32 -14.92
C TYR A 124 13.31 -4.24 -14.72
N VAL A 125 12.24 -4.05 -15.49
CA VAL A 125 11.05 -4.90 -15.43
C VAL A 125 10.84 -5.59 -16.75
N ASP A 126 11.09 -6.89 -16.81
CA ASP A 126 10.85 -7.70 -18.01
C ASP A 126 9.52 -8.43 -17.89
N ALA A 127 8.82 -8.58 -19.00
CA ALA A 127 7.52 -9.23 -19.01
C ALA A 127 7.39 -10.24 -20.15
N CYS A 128 7.10 -11.48 -19.77
CA CYS A 128 6.72 -12.57 -20.65
C CYS A 128 5.20 -12.81 -20.54
N GLN A 129 4.48 -12.44 -21.59
CA GLN A 129 3.05 -12.63 -21.70
C GLN A 129 2.71 -13.90 -22.48
N ILE A 130 1.85 -14.76 -21.91
CA ILE A 130 1.44 -16.03 -22.51
C ILE A 130 -0.04 -15.97 -22.92
N GLY A 131 -0.38 -16.25 -24.17
CA GLY A 131 -1.78 -16.42 -24.58
C GLY A 131 -2.03 -16.28 -26.07
N LYS A 132 -3.31 -16.34 -26.47
CA LYS A 132 -3.68 -16.43 -27.89
C LYS A 132 -3.87 -15.09 -28.62
N THR A 133 -4.20 -14.00 -27.94
CA THR A 133 -4.39 -12.69 -28.61
C THR A 133 -4.41 -11.54 -27.59
N VAL A 134 -3.61 -10.49 -27.84
CA VAL A 134 -3.81 -9.13 -27.31
C VAL A 134 -3.37 -8.15 -28.39
N ASN A 135 -4.08 -7.03 -28.53
CA ASN A 135 -3.58 -5.86 -29.25
C ASN A 135 -2.18 -5.50 -28.71
N TYR A 136 -1.14 -5.93 -29.42
CA TYR A 136 0.25 -5.83 -29.01
C TYR A 136 0.65 -4.39 -28.68
N SER A 137 0.04 -3.43 -29.38
CA SER A 137 0.20 -1.99 -29.18
C SER A 137 -0.36 -1.45 -27.87
N LYS A 138 -1.34 -2.11 -27.24
CA LYS A 138 -2.01 -1.65 -26.00
C LYS A 138 -1.62 -2.45 -24.75
N SER A 139 -0.58 -3.30 -24.82
CA SER A 139 -0.16 -4.08 -23.65
C SER A 139 0.51 -3.18 -22.60
N ILE A 140 -0.12 -3.08 -21.42
CA ILE A 140 0.46 -2.36 -20.26
C ILE A 140 1.81 -2.95 -19.85
N LEU A 141 1.99 -4.27 -20.00
CA LEU A 141 3.24 -4.96 -19.68
C LEU A 141 4.37 -4.47 -20.58
N LYS A 142 4.08 -4.33 -21.89
CA LYS A 142 5.03 -3.76 -22.85
C LYS A 142 5.43 -2.34 -22.46
N ARG A 143 4.47 -1.50 -22.09
CA ARG A 143 4.72 -0.12 -21.65
C ARG A 143 5.62 -0.08 -20.40
N ILE A 144 5.32 -0.89 -19.38
CA ILE A 144 6.13 -0.95 -18.15
C ILE A 144 7.57 -1.41 -18.46
N SER A 145 7.72 -2.46 -19.29
CA SER A 145 9.04 -2.95 -19.65
C SER A 145 9.85 -1.92 -20.42
N GLN A 146 9.27 -1.30 -21.45
CA GLN A 146 9.92 -0.22 -22.18
C GLN A 146 10.30 0.97 -21.29
N PHE A 147 9.40 1.34 -20.37
CA PHE A 147 9.64 2.46 -19.47
C PHE A 147 10.80 2.24 -18.50
N THR A 148 11.04 0.98 -18.11
CA THR A 148 12.11 0.57 -17.19
C THR A 148 13.36 0.04 -17.90
N GLY A 149 13.38 0.03 -19.24
CA GLY A 149 14.49 -0.54 -20.04
C GLY A 149 14.53 -2.07 -20.04
N GLY A 150 13.46 -2.74 -19.62
CA GLY A 150 13.28 -4.18 -19.68
C GLY A 150 12.75 -4.67 -21.03
N ASP A 151 12.79 -5.98 -21.23
CA ASP A 151 12.33 -6.66 -22.44
C ASP A 151 10.87 -7.11 -22.28
N TYR A 152 10.14 -7.11 -23.39
CA TYR A 152 8.78 -7.62 -23.46
C TYR A 152 8.68 -8.69 -24.54
N GLY A 153 8.08 -9.83 -24.18
CA GLY A 153 7.81 -10.94 -25.09
C GLY A 153 6.36 -11.39 -24.99
N PHE A 154 5.73 -11.64 -26.12
CA PHE A 154 4.40 -12.25 -26.21
C PHE A 154 4.52 -13.61 -26.91
N PHE A 155 4.04 -14.66 -26.26
CA PHE A 155 4.17 -16.03 -26.74
C PHE A 155 2.80 -16.72 -26.80
N ASN A 156 2.50 -17.28 -27.96
CA ASN A 156 1.32 -18.08 -28.24
C ASN A 156 1.66 -19.56 -28.54
N ASN A 157 2.95 -19.89 -28.68
CA ASN A 157 3.46 -21.24 -28.89
C ASN A 157 4.09 -21.80 -27.59
N PRO A 158 3.72 -23.01 -27.14
CA PRO A 158 4.35 -23.71 -26.01
C PRO A 158 5.88 -23.73 -26.03
N GLU A 159 6.50 -24.11 -27.15
CA GLU A 159 7.95 -24.27 -27.24
C GLU A 159 8.66 -22.91 -27.15
N ALA A 160 8.15 -21.92 -27.87
CA ALA A 160 8.63 -20.55 -27.79
C ALA A 160 8.49 -19.99 -26.37
N THR A 161 7.38 -20.28 -25.68
CA THR A 161 7.16 -19.88 -24.29
C THR A 161 8.22 -20.49 -23.37
N ILE A 162 8.47 -21.79 -23.50
CA ILE A 162 9.47 -22.48 -22.67
C ILE A 162 10.88 -21.93 -22.97
N ASN A 163 11.22 -21.72 -24.24
CA ASN A 163 12.53 -21.21 -24.66
C ASN A 163 12.74 -19.73 -24.30
N SER A 164 11.66 -18.95 -24.17
CA SER A 164 11.74 -17.55 -23.76
C SER A 164 12.50 -17.36 -22.44
N GLY A 165 12.38 -18.31 -21.51
CA GLY A 165 13.12 -18.28 -20.24
C GLY A 165 14.63 -18.14 -20.43
N LYS A 166 15.20 -18.80 -21.45
CA LYS A 166 16.63 -18.64 -21.80
C LYS A 166 16.93 -17.25 -22.34
N SER A 167 16.10 -16.74 -23.26
CA SER A 167 16.28 -15.41 -23.86
C SER A 167 16.25 -14.30 -22.80
N PHE A 168 15.33 -14.40 -21.83
CA PHE A 168 15.26 -13.46 -20.72
C PHE A 168 16.39 -13.63 -19.71
N ALA A 169 17.16 -14.72 -19.70
CA ALA A 169 18.25 -14.90 -18.73
C ALA A 169 19.48 -14.01 -19.03
N SER A 170 19.57 -13.46 -20.24
CA SER A 170 20.67 -12.58 -20.67
C SER A 170 20.94 -11.43 -19.69
N LYS A 171 22.21 -11.08 -19.55
CA LYS A 171 22.67 -9.96 -18.73
C LYS A 171 22.26 -8.64 -19.40
N LYS A 172 21.84 -7.68 -18.59
CA LYS A 172 21.54 -6.32 -19.06
C LYS A 172 22.83 -5.52 -19.11
N THR A 173 23.01 -4.74 -20.16
CA THR A 173 24.12 -3.80 -20.25
C THR A 173 23.87 -2.64 -19.30
N ILE A 174 24.82 -2.38 -18.40
CA ILE A 174 24.74 -1.27 -17.46
C ILE A 174 25.06 0.01 -18.23
N ILE A 175 24.02 0.77 -18.61
CA ILE A 175 24.22 2.17 -18.95
C ILE A 175 24.61 2.83 -17.62
N LYS A 176 25.81 3.43 -17.53
CA LYS A 176 26.33 4.08 -16.32
C LYS A 176 25.29 5.08 -15.79
N SER A 177 24.45 4.63 -14.85
CA SER A 177 23.54 5.47 -14.11
C SER A 177 24.23 5.86 -12.82
N ASN A 178 24.28 7.16 -12.50
CA ASN A 178 24.71 7.62 -11.18
C ASN A 178 23.88 6.86 -10.13
N GLY A 179 24.56 6.03 -9.33
CA GLY A 179 23.90 5.19 -8.34
C GLY A 179 23.05 6.04 -7.40
N TYR A 180 21.92 5.49 -6.96
CA TYR A 180 21.01 6.12 -5.98
C TYR A 180 21.66 6.39 -4.62
N ILE A 181 22.86 5.86 -4.42
CA ILE A 181 23.67 5.98 -3.21
C ILE A 181 24.93 6.79 -3.57
N SER A 182 24.81 7.86 -4.35
CA SER A 182 25.83 8.91 -4.29
C SER A 182 25.65 9.65 -2.97
N PHE A 183 26.73 9.72 -2.19
CA PHE A 183 26.74 10.32 -0.85
C PHE A 183 26.31 11.81 -0.84
N GLU A 184 26.20 12.44 -2.00
CA GLU A 184 26.02 13.89 -2.17
C GLU A 184 24.55 14.35 -2.24
N LYS A 185 23.55 13.45 -2.38
CA LYS A 185 22.12 13.86 -2.45
C LYS A 185 21.19 13.00 -1.59
N LYS A 186 21.37 13.03 -0.26
CA LYS A 186 20.48 12.34 0.70
C LYS A 186 19.04 12.87 0.76
N GLU A 187 18.75 14.07 0.26
CA GLU A 187 17.46 14.74 0.50
C GLU A 187 16.30 14.28 -0.39
N LYS A 188 16.55 13.62 -1.53
CA LYS A 188 15.49 13.23 -2.50
C LYS A 188 15.26 11.71 -2.65
N ALA A 189 15.96 10.86 -1.91
CA ALA A 189 15.86 9.39 -2.03
C ALA A 189 14.70 8.77 -1.20
N ALA A 190 14.35 9.38 -0.06
CA ALA A 190 13.27 8.92 0.82
C ALA A 190 11.82 8.92 0.25
N PRO A 191 11.41 9.79 -0.71
CA PRO A 191 10.02 9.82 -1.17
C PRO A 191 9.60 8.60 -1.98
N LEU A 192 10.51 7.96 -2.73
CA LEU A 192 10.17 6.83 -3.61
C LEU A 192 9.82 5.56 -2.83
N LEU A 193 10.59 5.24 -1.78
CA LEU A 193 10.36 4.03 -0.98
C LEU A 193 9.01 4.07 -0.26
N SER A 194 8.56 5.24 0.20
CA SER A 194 7.26 5.36 0.85
C SER A 194 6.08 5.01 -0.06
N LYS A 195 6.23 5.17 -1.38
CA LYS A 195 5.19 4.87 -2.38
C LYS A 195 5.05 3.38 -2.65
N ILE A 196 6.07 2.57 -2.33
CA ILE A 196 6.03 1.11 -2.44
C ILE A 196 5.59 0.45 -1.13
N ALA A 197 5.12 1.16 -0.11
CA ALA A 197 4.64 0.54 1.14
C ALA A 197 3.29 -0.18 0.93
N LEU A 198 3.20 -1.47 1.28
CA LEU A 198 1.93 -2.23 1.22
C LEU A 198 1.12 -2.07 2.51
N PRO A 199 -0.21 -2.07 2.45
CA PRO A 199 -1.02 -2.05 3.66
C PRO A 199 -0.87 -3.35 4.47
N LEU A 200 -1.08 -3.28 5.78
CA LEU A 200 -1.24 -4.48 6.59
C LEU A 200 -2.43 -5.31 6.09
N ARG A 201 -2.23 -6.63 5.98
CA ARG A 201 -3.24 -7.58 5.53
C ARG A 201 -4.34 -7.72 6.58
N ARG A 202 -5.59 -7.69 6.16
CA ARG A 202 -6.73 -8.00 7.03
C ARG A 202 -6.89 -9.53 7.18
N PRO A 203 -7.26 -10.03 8.37
CA PRO A 203 -7.71 -11.40 8.53
C PRO A 203 -8.90 -11.66 7.58
N ASN A 204 -8.93 -12.84 6.97
CA ASN A 204 -10.10 -13.28 6.20
C ASN A 204 -11.19 -13.82 7.13
N PHE A 205 -12.40 -13.99 6.60
CA PHE A 205 -13.55 -14.41 7.40
C PHE A 205 -13.34 -15.76 8.11
N MET A 206 -12.65 -16.72 7.48
CA MET A 206 -12.33 -18.00 8.12
C MET A 206 -11.30 -17.86 9.23
N GLU A 207 -10.26 -17.04 9.03
CA GLU A 207 -9.30 -16.68 10.08
C GLU A 207 -10.00 -16.02 11.28
N ILE A 208 -10.94 -15.10 11.04
CA ILE A 208 -11.73 -14.45 12.10
C ILE A 208 -12.59 -15.47 12.84
N ARG A 209 -13.29 -16.34 12.13
CA ARG A 209 -14.13 -17.38 12.72
C ARG A 209 -13.32 -18.35 13.58
N LEU A 210 -12.11 -18.73 13.14
CA LEU A 210 -11.20 -19.56 13.92
C LEU A 210 -10.72 -18.85 15.19
N MET A 211 -10.41 -17.55 15.10
CA MET A 211 -10.04 -16.74 16.29
C MET A 211 -11.16 -16.63 17.31
N MET A 212 -12.42 -16.56 16.85
CA MET A 212 -13.58 -16.48 17.74
C MET A 212 -13.93 -17.84 18.38
N ARG A 213 -13.69 -18.96 17.69
CA ARG A 213 -13.97 -20.31 18.20
C ARG A 213 -12.94 -20.80 19.22
N ASN A 214 -11.66 -20.50 19.03
CA ASN A 214 -10.57 -21.03 19.88
C ASN A 214 -10.41 -20.25 21.19
N GLY A 215 -11.51 -19.88 21.85
CA GLY A 215 -11.56 -19.01 23.03
C GLY A 215 -10.42 -19.23 24.03
N ASN A 216 -9.38 -18.39 23.93
CA ASN A 216 -8.17 -18.29 24.77
C ASN A 216 -7.07 -19.35 24.64
N THR A 217 -7.25 -20.50 23.96
CA THR A 217 -6.22 -21.55 23.98
C THR A 217 -5.04 -21.30 23.03
N GLU A 218 -5.22 -20.52 21.95
CA GLU A 218 -4.13 -20.14 21.02
C GLU A 218 -4.32 -18.72 20.43
N GLN A 219 -4.51 -17.71 21.29
CA GLN A 219 -4.63 -16.34 20.78
C GLN A 219 -3.29 -15.86 20.19
N LYS A 220 -3.30 -15.54 18.90
CA LYS A 220 -2.15 -14.96 18.19
C LYS A 220 -1.74 -13.63 18.86
N LYS A 221 -0.60 -13.65 19.53
CA LYS A 221 -0.01 -12.48 20.20
C LYS A 221 0.55 -11.50 19.19
N CYS A 222 0.30 -10.21 19.38
CA CYS A 222 0.86 -9.16 18.54
C CYS A 222 2.38 -9.15 18.62
N ALA A 223 3.04 -9.01 17.49
CA ALA A 223 4.49 -9.08 17.39
C ALA A 223 5.19 -7.83 17.97
N ILE A 224 4.46 -6.73 18.22
CA ILE A 224 5.01 -5.49 18.78
C ILE A 224 4.87 -5.44 20.31
N CYS A 225 3.68 -5.74 20.84
CA CYS A 225 3.41 -5.66 22.28
C CYS A 225 3.40 -7.02 22.99
N HIS A 226 3.51 -8.13 22.24
CA HIS A 226 3.47 -9.50 22.74
C HIS A 226 2.18 -9.88 23.50
N SER A 227 1.13 -9.08 23.41
CA SER A 227 -0.19 -9.31 24.01
C SER A 227 -1.22 -9.74 22.96
N ALA A 228 -2.26 -10.45 23.40
CA ALA A 228 -3.42 -10.80 22.57
C ALA A 228 -4.38 -9.61 22.39
N LYS A 229 -4.52 -8.77 23.43
CA LYS A 229 -5.29 -7.52 23.41
C LYS A 229 -4.38 -6.33 23.18
N ALA A 230 -4.81 -5.31 22.44
CA ALA A 230 -3.95 -4.16 22.29
C ALA A 230 -3.88 -3.33 23.57
N PRO A 231 -2.68 -2.87 23.94
CA PRO A 231 -2.48 -2.10 25.17
C PRO A 231 -3.19 -0.74 25.14
N LEU A 232 -3.41 -0.16 23.96
CA LEU A 232 -4.01 1.18 23.84
C LEU A 232 -5.54 1.16 23.86
N THR A 233 -6.17 0.20 23.22
CA THR A 233 -7.62 0.17 22.98
C THR A 233 -8.31 -0.89 23.83
N GLY A 234 -7.56 -1.87 24.36
CA GLY A 234 -8.12 -3.05 25.01
C GLY A 234 -8.84 -4.00 24.05
N ALA A 235 -8.84 -3.70 22.75
CA ALA A 235 -9.57 -4.47 21.77
C ALA A 235 -8.86 -5.79 21.44
N ASP A 236 -9.67 -6.77 21.07
CA ASP A 236 -9.20 -8.09 20.68
C ASP A 236 -8.61 -8.10 19.26
N PHE A 237 -7.81 -9.13 18.99
CA PHE A 237 -7.14 -9.28 17.72
C PHE A 237 -8.11 -9.41 16.52
N PHE A 238 -9.33 -9.93 16.69
CA PHE A 238 -10.26 -10.00 15.55
C PHE A 238 -10.73 -8.63 15.04
N SER A 239 -10.75 -7.61 15.91
CA SER A 239 -11.18 -6.25 15.58
C SER A 239 -10.04 -5.44 14.93
N GLU A 240 -8.91 -5.35 15.61
CA GLU A 240 -7.80 -4.49 15.19
C GLU A 240 -6.58 -5.25 14.67
N GLY A 241 -6.56 -6.57 14.81
CA GLY A 241 -5.45 -7.40 14.37
C GLY A 241 -5.31 -7.41 12.87
N ARG A 242 -4.07 -7.31 12.43
CA ARG A 242 -3.67 -7.35 11.03
C ARG A 242 -2.41 -8.20 10.90
N TYR A 243 -2.03 -8.52 9.67
CA TYR A 243 -0.86 -9.32 9.38
C TYR A 243 0.14 -8.56 8.51
N CYS A 244 1.43 -8.75 8.78
CA CYS A 244 2.46 -8.30 7.85
C CYS A 244 2.30 -9.05 6.52
N PRO A 245 2.21 -8.37 5.37
CA PRO A 245 2.04 -9.03 4.08
C PRO A 245 3.24 -9.87 3.64
N SER A 246 4.39 -9.75 4.32
CA SER A 246 5.62 -10.47 3.96
C SER A 246 5.95 -11.66 4.87
N CYS A 247 5.78 -11.52 6.18
CA CYS A 247 6.10 -12.59 7.15
C CYS A 247 4.87 -13.13 7.89
N ASP A 248 3.67 -12.66 7.55
CA ASP A 248 2.39 -13.02 8.18
C ASP A 248 2.36 -12.91 9.71
N ARG A 249 3.27 -12.11 10.30
CA ARG A 249 3.25 -11.89 11.75
C ARG A 249 2.04 -11.03 12.15
N PRO A 250 1.31 -11.42 13.20
CA PRO A 250 0.17 -10.68 13.75
C PRO A 250 0.61 -9.36 14.37
N ILE A 251 -0.09 -8.27 14.08
CA ILE A 251 0.17 -6.93 14.61
C ILE A 251 -1.17 -6.21 14.86
N HIS A 252 -1.37 -5.66 16.05
CA HIS A 252 -2.51 -4.77 16.31
C HIS A 252 -2.33 -3.44 15.56
N LEU A 253 -3.41 -2.93 14.98
CA LEU A 253 -3.39 -1.69 14.23
C LEU A 253 -2.94 -0.48 15.06
N SER A 254 -3.33 -0.43 16.34
CA SER A 254 -2.90 0.60 17.29
C SER A 254 -1.41 0.52 17.63
N CYS A 255 -0.87 -0.69 17.83
CA CYS A 255 0.57 -0.93 18.01
C CYS A 255 1.38 -0.54 16.76
N ALA A 256 0.89 -0.87 15.56
CA ALA A 256 1.51 -0.47 14.31
C ALA A 256 1.58 1.07 14.18
N ALA A 257 0.53 1.78 14.58
CA ALA A 257 0.49 3.24 14.58
C ALA A 257 1.48 3.87 15.58
N MET A 258 1.62 3.30 16.79
CA MET A 258 2.65 3.72 17.74
C MET A 258 4.06 3.50 17.17
N TRP A 259 4.30 2.34 16.58
CA TRP A 259 5.59 2.00 16.02
C TRP A 259 5.96 2.92 14.86
N ALA A 260 5.03 3.18 13.94
CA ALA A 260 5.24 4.10 12.83
C ALA A 260 5.61 5.51 13.29
N LYS A 261 4.91 6.03 14.31
CA LYS A 261 5.23 7.34 14.90
C LYS A 261 6.64 7.38 15.51
N LYS A 262 7.11 6.27 16.09
CA LYS A 262 8.46 6.17 16.68
C LYS A 262 9.55 5.98 15.63
N SER A 263 9.31 5.16 14.60
CA SER A 263 10.32 4.75 13.62
C SER A 263 10.49 5.72 12.45
N SER A 264 9.47 6.53 12.14
CA SER A 264 9.49 7.41 10.96
C SER A 264 8.76 8.73 11.27
N PRO A 265 9.44 9.71 11.90
CA PRO A 265 8.84 10.97 12.35
C PRO A 265 8.17 11.77 11.21
N GLU A 266 8.79 11.76 10.04
CA GLU A 266 8.33 12.48 8.83
C GLU A 266 7.07 11.87 8.21
N LYS A 267 6.91 10.54 8.28
CA LYS A 267 5.79 9.81 7.66
C LYS A 267 5.15 8.87 8.67
N ARG A 268 4.28 9.45 9.51
CA ARG A 268 3.60 8.80 10.65
C ARG A 268 2.72 7.59 10.29
N ASN A 269 2.46 7.35 9.01
CA ASN A 269 1.61 6.25 8.53
C ASN A 269 2.39 5.14 7.80
N ILE A 270 3.72 5.17 7.80
CA ILE A 270 4.55 4.15 7.16
C ILE A 270 5.63 3.72 8.16
N PHE A 271 5.89 2.41 8.21
CA PHE A 271 6.91 1.85 9.09
C PHE A 271 7.50 0.57 8.51
N ARG A 272 8.62 0.13 9.07
CA ARG A 272 9.20 -1.18 8.77
C ARG A 272 8.75 -2.20 9.79
N CYS A 273 8.26 -3.35 9.32
CA CYS A 273 7.94 -4.47 10.19
C CYS A 273 9.13 -4.78 11.10
N PRO A 274 8.96 -4.87 12.43
CA PRO A 274 10.08 -5.12 13.35
C PRO A 274 10.81 -6.44 13.11
N PHE A 275 10.18 -7.39 12.41
CA PHE A 275 10.73 -8.74 12.23
C PHE A 275 11.38 -8.95 10.87
N CYS A 276 10.73 -8.50 9.79
CA CYS A 276 11.23 -8.72 8.43
C CYS A 276 11.65 -7.43 7.72
N TYR A 277 11.59 -6.27 8.40
CA TYR A 277 11.94 -4.95 7.88
C TYR A 277 11.18 -4.50 6.62
N PHE A 278 10.16 -5.28 6.21
CA PHE A 278 9.27 -4.98 5.09
C PHE A 278 8.54 -3.67 5.35
N LEU A 279 8.39 -2.84 4.32
CA LEU A 279 7.81 -1.51 4.43
C LEU A 279 6.28 -1.60 4.35
N VAL A 280 5.63 -1.15 5.41
CA VAL A 280 4.20 -1.30 5.61
C VAL A 280 3.54 0.06 5.80
N LYS A 281 2.36 0.23 5.20
CA LYS A 281 1.50 1.40 5.34
C LYS A 281 0.32 1.09 6.26
N ILE A 282 -0.04 2.04 7.10
CA ILE A 282 -1.24 2.01 7.94
C ILE A 282 -2.24 3.09 7.50
N PRO A 283 -3.55 2.84 7.67
CA PRO A 283 -4.56 3.86 7.41
C PRO A 283 -4.39 5.06 8.35
N LEU A 284 -4.65 6.27 7.84
CA LEU A 284 -4.50 7.51 8.61
C LEU A 284 -5.42 7.55 9.84
N SER A 285 -6.58 6.89 9.76
CA SER A 285 -7.48 6.73 10.91
C SER A 285 -6.78 6.05 12.09
N ALA A 286 -5.95 5.03 11.87
CA ALA A 286 -5.19 4.38 12.92
C ALA A 286 -4.14 5.30 13.56
N VAL A 287 -3.49 6.13 12.75
CA VAL A 287 -2.52 7.13 13.23
C VAL A 287 -3.20 8.14 14.14
N SER A 288 -4.41 8.58 13.76
CA SER A 288 -5.19 9.56 14.53
C SER A 288 -5.58 9.06 15.93
N LEU A 289 -5.79 7.75 16.10
CA LEU A 289 -6.12 7.13 17.40
C LEU A 289 -4.96 7.26 18.40
N VAL A 290 -3.71 7.18 17.92
CA VAL A 290 -2.50 7.26 18.76
C VAL A 290 -2.14 8.71 19.10
N SER A 291 -2.38 9.67 18.20
CA SER A 291 -2.18 11.08 18.50
C SER A 291 -3.13 11.58 19.59
N LYS A 292 -4.42 11.23 19.50
CA LYS A 292 -5.45 11.70 20.46
C LYS A 292 -5.23 11.22 21.90
N LYS A 293 -4.65 10.05 22.13
CA LYS A 293 -4.42 9.52 23.49
C LYS A 293 -3.13 10.03 24.16
N LYS A 294 -2.12 10.49 23.42
CA LYS A 294 -0.90 11.08 24.01
C LYS A 294 -1.12 12.51 24.51
N ASP A 295 -2.05 13.24 23.90
CA ASP A 295 -2.42 14.59 24.35
C ASP A 295 -3.16 14.55 25.70
N ASN A 296 -3.85 13.45 26.03
CA ASN A 296 -4.45 13.25 27.36
C ASN A 296 -3.42 12.98 28.48
N SER A 297 -2.16 12.66 28.16
CA SER A 297 -1.09 12.39 29.15
C SER A 297 -0.13 13.57 29.37
N LYS A 298 -0.32 14.68 28.66
CA LYS A 298 0.54 15.88 28.74
C LYS A 298 -0.25 17.17 29.01
N ASN A 299 -1.41 17.08 29.67
CA ASN A 299 -2.05 18.26 30.24
C ASN A 299 -1.40 18.62 31.59
N LYS A 300 -0.15 19.08 31.53
CA LYS A 300 0.21 20.27 32.32
C LYS A 300 -0.25 21.43 31.44
N ILE A 301 -1.43 21.95 31.76
CA ILE A 301 -2.01 23.11 31.11
C ILE A 301 -1.15 24.30 31.56
N GLU A 302 -0.22 24.75 30.72
CA GLU A 302 0.14 26.17 30.70
C GLU A 302 -0.90 26.84 29.81
N ILE A 303 -1.83 27.55 30.46
CA ILE A 303 -2.83 28.38 29.82
C ILE A 303 -2.09 29.56 29.18
N LEU A 304 -1.97 29.55 27.85
CA LEU A 304 -1.91 30.78 27.08
C LEU A 304 -3.28 30.94 26.42
N GLU A 305 -4.18 31.60 27.15
CA GLU A 305 -5.48 32.04 26.67
C GLU A 305 -5.28 33.07 25.55
N THR A 306 -5.43 32.64 24.31
CA THR A 306 -5.95 33.50 23.25
C THR A 306 -7.33 32.97 22.89
N ILE A 307 -8.33 33.45 23.62
CA ILE A 307 -9.75 33.12 23.36
C ILE A 307 -10.14 33.86 22.09
N ASN A 308 -10.02 33.19 20.95
CA ASN A 308 -10.49 33.75 19.70
C ASN A 308 -12.03 33.70 19.66
N THR A 309 -12.65 34.88 19.63
CA THR A 309 -14.11 35.04 19.56
C THR A 309 -14.60 35.27 18.14
N THR A 310 -15.85 34.90 17.82
CA THR A 310 -16.49 35.16 16.53
C THR A 310 -17.93 35.65 16.71
N LYS A 311 -18.42 36.44 15.74
CA LYS A 311 -19.82 36.90 15.68
C LYS A 311 -20.59 36.16 14.59
N MET A 312 -21.91 36.16 14.75
CA MET A 312 -22.85 35.56 13.80
C MET A 312 -23.61 36.67 13.09
N LYS A 313 -23.34 36.86 11.80
CA LYS A 313 -23.99 37.87 10.98
C LYS A 313 -25.30 37.32 10.42
N ARG A 314 -26.41 38.02 10.66
CA ARG A 314 -27.70 37.70 10.04
C ARG A 314 -27.66 37.99 8.55
N ILE A 315 -28.20 37.08 7.74
CA ILE A 315 -28.33 37.24 6.30
C ILE A 315 -29.71 37.81 5.96
N PRO A 316 -29.81 38.79 5.04
CA PRO A 316 -31.08 39.32 4.57
C PRO A 316 -31.93 38.23 3.90
N ALA A 317 -33.26 38.30 4.06
CA ALA A 317 -34.18 37.27 3.53
C ALA A 317 -34.05 37.06 2.01
N GLU A 318 -33.75 38.11 1.26
CA GLU A 318 -33.57 38.11 -0.20
C GLU A 318 -32.34 37.30 -0.66
N GLU A 319 -31.36 37.09 0.21
CA GLU A 319 -30.13 36.35 -0.09
C GLU A 319 -30.19 34.88 0.33
N ILE A 320 -31.20 34.46 1.10
CA ILE A 320 -31.30 33.11 1.65
C ILE A 320 -31.39 32.05 0.54
N ASN A 321 -32.20 32.30 -0.49
CA ASN A 321 -32.39 31.39 -1.61
C ASN A 321 -31.14 31.26 -2.52
N LYS A 322 -30.13 32.12 -2.33
CA LYS A 322 -28.85 32.09 -3.06
C LYS A 322 -27.77 31.31 -2.31
N ILE A 323 -28.07 30.80 -1.11
CA ILE A 323 -27.11 30.06 -0.29
C ILE A 323 -27.00 28.62 -0.80
N ASN A 324 -25.92 28.33 -1.53
CA ASN A 324 -25.57 26.97 -1.99
C ASN A 324 -24.90 26.12 -0.88
N ALA A 325 -25.37 26.23 0.36
CA ALA A 325 -24.85 25.52 1.52
C ALA A 325 -25.99 25.05 2.42
N SER A 326 -25.74 24.02 3.23
CA SER A 326 -26.69 23.54 4.22
C SER A 326 -26.33 24.03 5.63
N CYS A 327 -27.31 23.99 6.53
CA CYS A 327 -27.10 24.34 7.92
C CYS A 327 -26.04 23.43 8.57
N SER A 328 -25.04 24.04 9.19
CA SER A 328 -23.92 23.31 9.81
C SER A 328 -24.28 22.53 11.09
N TYR A 329 -25.54 22.63 11.55
CA TYR A 329 -26.06 21.87 12.69
C TYR A 329 -27.05 20.77 12.27
N CYS A 330 -28.09 21.11 11.51
CA CYS A 330 -29.12 20.14 11.12
C CYS A 330 -28.97 19.58 9.70
N HIS A 331 -28.03 20.10 8.90
CA HIS A 331 -27.77 19.70 7.51
C HIS A 331 -28.91 19.92 6.50
N ASN A 332 -30.00 20.59 6.89
CA ASN A 332 -31.07 20.97 5.98
C ASN A 332 -30.70 22.22 5.15
N ILE A 333 -31.32 22.32 3.96
CA ILE A 333 -31.27 23.52 3.11
C ILE A 333 -32.06 24.67 3.73
N PHE A 334 -31.72 25.89 3.35
CA PHE A 334 -32.39 27.10 3.85
C PHE A 334 -33.64 27.38 3.02
N VAL A 335 -34.80 27.04 3.57
CA VAL A 335 -36.12 27.40 3.05
C VAL A 335 -36.61 28.58 3.89
N GLY A 336 -37.14 29.64 3.27
CA GLY A 336 -37.33 30.99 3.84
C GLY A 336 -38.21 31.15 5.09
N GLU A 337 -38.52 30.08 5.81
CA GLU A 337 -39.29 30.07 7.06
C GLU A 337 -38.48 30.52 8.28
N TYR A 338 -37.14 30.37 8.25
CA TYR A 338 -36.26 30.70 9.37
C TYR A 338 -35.18 31.71 8.99
N GLN A 339 -34.82 32.58 9.94
CA GLN A 339 -33.67 33.47 9.76
C GLN A 339 -32.37 32.66 9.68
N VAL A 340 -31.44 33.12 8.83
CA VAL A 340 -30.15 32.45 8.60
C VAL A 340 -29.02 33.33 9.11
N PHE A 341 -28.11 32.70 9.84
CA PHE A 341 -26.91 33.32 10.41
C PHE A 341 -25.65 32.73 9.80
N LYS A 342 -24.66 33.56 9.53
CA LYS A 342 -23.35 33.19 9.00
C LYS A 342 -22.26 33.54 10.01
N CYS A 343 -21.39 32.58 10.31
CA CYS A 343 -20.21 32.84 11.11
C CYS A 343 -19.23 33.73 10.35
N GLU A 344 -18.81 34.85 10.94
CA GLU A 344 -17.87 35.77 10.29
C GLU A 344 -16.48 35.14 10.07
N ASN A 345 -16.05 34.24 10.96
CA ASN A 345 -14.72 33.65 10.87
C ASN A 345 -14.61 32.57 9.78
N CYS A 346 -15.60 31.67 9.69
CA CYS A 346 -15.50 30.51 8.80
C CYS A 346 -16.59 30.44 7.71
N GLY A 347 -17.53 31.38 7.72
CA GLY A 347 -18.59 31.44 6.72
C GLY A 347 -19.65 30.34 6.82
N SER A 348 -19.64 29.52 7.87
CA SER A 348 -20.65 28.47 8.09
C SER A 348 -22.02 29.05 8.37
N TYR A 349 -23.08 28.43 7.85
CA TYR A 349 -24.46 28.91 7.95
C TYR A 349 -25.29 28.11 8.97
N TYR A 350 -26.19 28.78 9.69
CA TYR A 350 -27.08 28.18 10.68
C TYR A 350 -28.50 28.73 10.57
N HIS A 351 -29.51 27.86 10.74
CA HIS A 351 -30.87 28.32 11.06
C HIS A 351 -30.86 28.95 12.45
N GLU A 352 -31.68 29.98 12.67
CA GLU A 352 -31.91 30.58 13.98
C GLU A 352 -32.11 29.56 15.12
N PRO A 353 -33.06 28.59 15.04
CA PRO A 353 -33.25 27.61 16.11
C PRO A 353 -32.03 26.69 16.30
N CYS A 354 -31.28 26.44 15.23
CA CYS A 354 -30.06 25.64 15.30
C CYS A 354 -28.92 26.41 15.98
N LEU A 355 -28.80 27.71 15.70
CA LEU A 355 -27.80 28.56 16.32
C LEU A 355 -28.06 28.70 17.83
N GLN A 356 -29.32 28.86 18.24
CA GLN A 356 -29.69 28.90 19.66
C GLN A 356 -29.29 27.62 20.41
N LYS A 357 -29.51 26.45 19.79
CA LYS A 357 -29.05 25.17 20.35
C LYS A 357 -27.53 25.10 20.45
N VAL A 358 -26.81 25.47 19.40
CA VAL A 358 -25.33 25.51 19.40
C VAL A 358 -24.80 26.46 20.47
N PHE A 359 -25.43 27.62 20.66
CA PHE A 359 -25.04 28.58 21.68
C PHE A 359 -25.26 28.01 23.09
N LYS A 360 -26.40 27.34 23.34
CA LYS A 360 -26.73 26.73 24.63
C LYS A 360 -25.87 25.51 24.97
N GLU A 361 -25.56 24.67 23.99
CA GLU A 361 -24.83 23.40 24.19
C GLU A 361 -23.31 23.58 24.15
N ILE A 362 -22.81 24.42 23.23
CA ILE A 362 -21.38 24.49 22.89
C ILE A 362 -20.81 25.89 23.20
N GLY A 363 -21.61 26.95 23.06
CA GLY A 363 -21.15 28.34 23.24
C GLY A 363 -20.12 28.80 22.20
N ALA A 364 -19.86 27.99 21.17
CA ALA A 364 -18.87 28.23 20.13
C ALA A 364 -19.39 27.75 18.76
N CYS A 365 -18.86 28.32 17.68
CA CYS A 365 -19.19 27.88 16.34
C CYS A 365 -18.76 26.42 16.15
N ARG A 366 -19.69 25.53 15.77
CA ARG A 366 -19.42 24.11 15.60
C ARG A 366 -18.37 23.80 14.53
N TYR A 367 -18.23 24.68 13.55
CA TYR A 367 -17.30 24.49 12.43
C TYR A 367 -15.87 24.95 12.74
N CYS A 368 -15.70 26.15 13.33
CA CYS A 368 -14.36 26.71 13.60
C CYS A 368 -13.92 26.69 15.08
N GLY A 369 -14.82 26.38 16.01
CA GLY A 369 -14.53 26.31 17.44
C GLY A 369 -14.38 27.67 18.14
N TYR A 370 -14.60 28.79 17.46
CA TYR A 370 -14.47 30.13 18.05
C TYR A 370 -15.69 30.44 18.93
N LYS A 371 -15.45 31.04 20.10
CA LYS A 371 -16.52 31.37 21.07
C LYS A 371 -17.46 32.41 20.46
N ILE A 372 -18.76 32.14 20.48
CA ILE A 372 -19.77 33.03 19.92
C ILE A 372 -20.00 34.16 20.93
N THR A 373 -19.74 35.40 20.54
CA THR A 373 -20.05 36.57 21.37
C THR A 373 -21.40 37.13 20.96
N SER A 374 -22.31 37.31 21.93
CA SER A 374 -23.63 37.91 21.67
C SER A 374 -23.48 39.42 21.55
N LYS A 375 -23.73 39.96 20.36
CA LYS A 375 -24.35 41.29 20.18
C LYS A 375 -25.19 41.26 18.92
#